data_AF-A0A7S2GCI6-F1
#
_entry.id   AF-A0A7S2GCI6-F1
#
_cell.length_a   1.000
_cell.length_b   1.000
_cell.length_c   1.000
_cell.angle_alpha   90.00
_cell.angle_beta   90.00
_cell.angle_gamma   90.00
#
_symmetry.space_group_name_H-M   'P 1'
#
loop_
_entity.id
_entity.type
_entity.pdbx_description
1 polymer ?
#
loop_
_entity_poly.entity_id
_entity_poly.type
_entity_poly.pdbx_seq_one_letter_code
_entity_poly.pdbx_strand_id
1 'polypeptide(L)'
;MNAIDALMASQVLSRTPGAVGRNRWLREIQTIKSVYPNWPELQAAIHEDLIAQLRVLKPDFNGLAQAAGAVGEHWGRWGDSECRSLKHELMSMEDRGTGRVRLADFYGKALHEGKWQLSESVEYLRQLGALDESNPSNPRVIIPNYIGASGNCIASSDVMAVCCVSECEDIMRRLEGKLGAPEATSEDIV
;
A
#
# COMPACT_ATOMS: atom_id res chain seq x y z
N MET A 1 -21.97 11.90 0.33
CA MET A 1 -21.10 10.71 0.33
C MET A 1 -21.86 9.59 -0.34
N ASN A 2 -21.34 9.08 -1.45
CA ASN A 2 -22.00 8.02 -2.21
C ASN A 2 -21.64 6.63 -1.63
N ALA A 3 -22.26 5.57 -2.14
CA ALA A 3 -22.04 4.21 -1.63
C ALA A 3 -20.60 3.71 -1.86
N ILE A 4 -19.95 4.15 -2.94
CA ILE A 4 -18.56 3.78 -3.24
C ILE A 4 -17.60 4.47 -2.26
N ASP A 5 -17.76 5.76 -1.98
CA ASP A 5 -16.97 6.47 -0.96
C ASP A 5 -17.02 5.74 0.39
N ALA A 6 -18.20 5.26 0.77
CA ALA A 6 -18.39 4.53 2.02
C ALA A 6 -17.70 3.15 1.99
N LEU A 7 -17.76 2.44 0.86
CA LEU A 7 -17.05 1.18 0.68
C LEU A 7 -15.53 1.38 0.75
N MET A 8 -15.02 2.43 0.13
CA MET A 8 -13.58 2.72 0.10
C MET A 8 -13.09 3.18 1.48
N ALA A 9 -13.81 4.09 2.12
CA ALA A 9 -13.48 4.46 3.50
C ALA A 9 -13.53 3.26 4.46
N SER A 10 -14.38 2.26 4.19
CA SER A 10 -14.46 1.07 5.04
C SER A 10 -13.18 0.23 5.02
N GLN A 11 -12.50 0.21 3.88
CA GLN A 11 -11.23 -0.48 3.71
C GLN A 11 -10.07 0.35 4.29
N VAL A 12 -10.03 1.67 4.03
CA VAL A 12 -9.00 2.57 4.60
C VAL A 12 -9.03 2.61 6.13
N LEU A 13 -10.23 2.62 6.71
CA LEU A 13 -10.41 2.63 8.17
C LEU A 13 -10.38 1.22 8.77
N SER A 14 -10.31 0.17 7.94
CA SER A 14 -10.47 -1.23 8.34
C SER A 14 -11.73 -1.47 9.20
N ARG A 15 -12.85 -0.81 8.86
CA ARG A 15 -14.12 -0.86 9.60
C ARG A 15 -15.33 -0.92 8.69
N THR A 16 -16.30 -1.79 8.98
CA THR A 16 -17.54 -1.87 8.21
C THR A 16 -18.64 -0.98 8.80
N PRO A 17 -19.40 -0.21 7.98
CA PRO A 17 -20.46 0.68 8.47
C PRO A 17 -21.52 -0.04 9.32
N GLY A 18 -21.84 -1.29 8.98
CA GLY A 18 -22.80 -2.12 9.70
C GLY A 18 -22.35 -2.50 11.12
N ALA A 19 -21.04 -2.66 11.35
CA ALA A 19 -20.50 -3.05 12.65
C ALA A 19 -20.41 -1.87 13.63
N VAL A 20 -20.06 -0.67 13.15
CA VAL A 20 -19.90 0.53 14.00
C VAL A 20 -21.17 1.36 14.17
N GLY A 21 -22.17 1.17 13.30
CA GLY A 21 -23.43 1.92 13.30
C GLY A 21 -23.31 3.30 12.63
N ARG A 22 -24.40 3.76 12.00
CA ARG A 22 -24.43 4.93 11.10
C ARG A 22 -23.85 6.21 11.72
N ASN A 23 -24.24 6.58 12.93
CA ASN A 23 -23.80 7.84 13.55
C ASN A 23 -22.31 7.84 13.90
N ARG A 24 -21.75 6.68 14.26
CA ARG A 24 -20.31 6.54 14.51
C ARG A 24 -19.55 6.59 13.19
N TRP A 25 -20.02 5.86 12.18
CA TRP A 25 -19.46 5.87 10.84
C TRP A 25 -19.35 7.28 10.25
N LEU A 26 -20.41 8.09 10.36
CA LEU A 26 -20.42 9.47 9.88
C LEU A 26 -19.40 10.38 10.58
N ARG A 27 -19.00 10.07 11.82
CA ARG A 27 -17.94 10.81 12.51
C ARG A 27 -16.55 10.33 12.10
N GLU A 28 -16.34 9.02 12.01
CA GLU A 28 -15.04 8.44 11.62
C GLU A 28 -14.65 8.85 10.19
N ILE A 29 -15.61 8.92 9.28
CA ILE A 29 -15.32 9.33 7.90
C ILE A 29 -14.97 10.82 7.78
N GLN A 30 -15.41 11.67 8.70
CA GLN A 30 -14.99 13.08 8.74
C GLN A 30 -13.51 13.20 9.11
N THR A 31 -12.96 12.21 9.81
CA THR A 31 -11.54 12.17 10.19
C THR A 31 -10.68 11.39 9.20
N ILE A 32 -11.22 10.93 8.06
CA ILE A 32 -10.46 10.06 7.16
C ILE A 32 -9.15 10.71 6.67
N LYS A 33 -9.13 12.02 6.44
CA LYS A 33 -7.93 12.76 6.02
C LYS A 33 -6.82 12.80 7.07
N SER A 34 -7.15 12.61 8.36
CA SER A 34 -6.11 12.50 9.39
C SER A 34 -5.49 11.11 9.44
N VAL A 35 -6.16 10.09 8.88
CA VAL A 35 -5.66 8.71 8.78
C VAL A 35 -4.97 8.49 7.44
N TYR A 36 -5.56 9.01 6.36
CA TYR A 36 -5.10 8.89 5.00
C TYR A 36 -5.17 10.26 4.29
N PRO A 37 -4.13 11.10 4.42
CA PRO A 37 -4.08 12.44 3.83
C PRO A 37 -4.36 12.49 2.32
N ASN A 38 -3.97 11.45 1.57
CA ASN A 38 -4.18 11.32 0.12
C ASN A 38 -5.61 10.89 -0.26
N TRP A 39 -6.56 10.96 0.68
CA TRP A 39 -7.97 10.63 0.43
C TRP A 39 -8.61 11.42 -0.72
N PRO A 40 -8.39 12.75 -0.88
CA PRO A 40 -8.96 13.49 -2.01
C PRO A 40 -8.55 12.95 -3.38
N GLU A 41 -7.27 12.63 -3.54
CA GLU A 41 -6.69 12.11 -4.78
C GLU A 41 -7.26 10.72 -5.09
N LEU A 42 -7.29 9.84 -4.09
CA LEU A 42 -7.91 8.52 -4.20
C LEU A 42 -9.40 8.63 -4.57
N GLN A 43 -10.15 9.51 -3.91
CA GLN A 43 -11.57 9.71 -4.17
C GLN A 43 -11.82 10.18 -5.61
N ALA A 44 -11.03 11.14 -6.11
CA ALA A 44 -11.15 11.65 -7.47
C ALA A 44 -10.92 10.55 -8.52
N ALA A 45 -9.89 9.73 -8.32
CA ALA A 45 -9.55 8.65 -9.22
C ALA A 45 -10.61 7.55 -9.27
N ILE A 46 -11.15 7.20 -8.11
CA ILE A 46 -12.23 6.21 -7.99
C ILE A 46 -13.50 6.70 -8.69
N HIS A 47 -13.82 8.00 -8.56
CA HIS A 47 -14.99 8.57 -9.23
C HIS A 47 -14.80 8.56 -10.76
N GLU A 48 -13.60 8.87 -11.24
CA GLU A 48 -13.28 8.80 -12.66
C GLU A 48 -13.44 7.37 -13.22
N ASP A 49 -12.89 6.38 -12.53
CA ASP A 49 -12.99 4.96 -12.92
C ASP A 49 -14.45 4.47 -12.86
N LEU A 50 -15.19 4.81 -11.80
CA LEU A 50 -16.62 4.49 -11.70
C LEU A 50 -17.41 5.05 -12.89
N ILE A 51 -17.17 6.32 -13.26
CA ILE A 51 -17.82 6.95 -14.41
C ILE A 51 -17.47 6.22 -15.70
N ALA A 52 -16.21 5.80 -15.86
CA ALA A 52 -15.78 5.01 -17.02
C ALA A 52 -16.50 3.66 -17.10
N GLN A 53 -16.64 2.94 -15.98
CA GLN A 53 -17.36 1.66 -15.92
C GLN A 53 -18.84 1.83 -16.25
N LEU A 54 -19.50 2.84 -15.67
CA LEU A 54 -20.93 3.09 -15.86
C LEU A 54 -21.28 3.55 -17.28
N ARG A 55 -20.32 3.98 -18.11
CA ARG A 55 -20.53 4.24 -19.54
C ARG A 55 -20.71 2.96 -20.36
N VAL A 56 -20.13 1.86 -19.90
CA VAL A 56 -20.14 0.56 -20.59
C VAL A 56 -21.24 -0.34 -20.02
N LEU A 57 -21.47 -0.25 -18.72
CA LEU A 57 -22.41 -1.07 -17.99
C LEU A 57 -23.84 -0.50 -18.03
N LYS A 58 -24.83 -1.38 -17.83
CA LYS A 58 -26.22 -0.95 -17.72
C LYS A 58 -26.42 -0.13 -16.43
N PRO A 59 -27.23 0.94 -16.44
CA PRO A 59 -27.53 1.73 -15.25
C PRO A 59 -28.60 1.04 -14.38
N ASP A 60 -28.38 -0.24 -14.06
CA ASP A 60 -29.19 -1.03 -13.14
C ASP A 60 -28.34 -1.46 -11.93
N PHE A 61 -28.96 -2.14 -10.97
CA PHE A 61 -28.27 -2.61 -9.77
C PHE A 61 -27.10 -3.54 -10.10
N ASN A 62 -27.24 -4.40 -11.11
CA ASN A 62 -26.19 -5.34 -11.49
C ASN A 62 -25.01 -4.62 -12.12
N GLY A 63 -25.25 -3.65 -13.00
CA GLY A 63 -24.20 -2.82 -13.57
C GLY A 63 -23.50 -1.96 -12.52
N LEU A 64 -24.24 -1.44 -11.53
CA LEU A 64 -23.63 -0.74 -10.40
C LEU A 64 -22.77 -1.68 -9.53
N ALA A 65 -23.22 -2.89 -9.26
CA ALA A 65 -22.46 -3.89 -8.50
C ALA A 65 -21.19 -4.33 -9.25
N GLN A 66 -21.28 -4.53 -10.57
CA GLN A 66 -20.12 -4.84 -11.41
C GLN A 66 -19.14 -3.67 -11.47
N ALA A 67 -19.63 -2.44 -11.61
CA ALA A 67 -18.78 -1.25 -11.58
C ALA A 67 -18.04 -1.12 -10.25
N ALA A 68 -18.73 -1.33 -9.13
CA ALA A 68 -18.12 -1.31 -7.80
C ALA A 68 -17.06 -2.41 -7.61
N GLY A 69 -17.32 -3.62 -8.14
CA GLY A 69 -16.34 -4.71 -8.15
C GLY A 69 -15.09 -4.37 -8.96
N ALA A 70 -15.27 -3.86 -10.18
CA ALA A 70 -14.17 -3.45 -11.05
C ALA A 70 -13.32 -2.33 -10.43
N VAL A 71 -13.97 -1.31 -9.85
CA VAL A 71 -13.29 -0.24 -9.10
C VAL A 71 -12.49 -0.81 -7.91
N GLY A 72 -13.04 -1.81 -7.21
CA GLY A 72 -12.35 -2.52 -6.14
C GLY A 72 -11.09 -3.24 -6.61
N GLU A 73 -11.16 -3.96 -7.74
CA GLU A 73 -9.98 -4.60 -8.37
C GLU A 73 -8.94 -3.55 -8.82
N HIS A 74 -9.40 -2.42 -9.32
CA HIS A 74 -8.56 -1.34 -9.81
C HIS A 74 -7.83 -0.60 -8.69
N TRP A 75 -8.38 -0.62 -7.46
CA TRP A 75 -7.72 -0.08 -6.28
C TRP A 75 -6.33 -0.70 -6.06
N GLY A 76 -6.13 -1.99 -6.36
CA GLY A 76 -4.81 -2.62 -6.32
C GLY A 76 -3.75 -1.86 -7.12
N ARG A 77 -4.12 -1.30 -8.27
CA ARG A 77 -3.21 -0.54 -9.13
C ARG A 77 -2.91 0.86 -8.58
N TRP A 78 -3.87 1.47 -7.89
CA TRP A 78 -3.64 2.74 -7.18
C TRP A 78 -2.68 2.56 -6.01
N GLY A 79 -2.86 1.48 -5.22
CA GLY A 79 -1.92 1.12 -4.16
C GLY A 79 -0.50 0.94 -4.69
N ASP A 80 -0.34 0.29 -5.85
CA ASP A 80 0.97 0.10 -6.47
C ASP A 80 1.67 1.43 -6.85
N SER A 81 0.92 2.44 -7.32
CA SER A 81 1.49 3.77 -7.62
C SER A 81 2.01 4.48 -6.37
N GLU A 82 1.26 4.43 -5.27
CA GLU A 82 1.69 4.99 -3.98
C GLU A 82 2.92 4.24 -3.44
N CYS A 83 2.92 2.91 -3.55
CA CYS A 83 4.05 2.05 -3.18
C CYS A 83 5.32 2.35 -3.99
N ARG A 84 5.20 2.52 -5.31
CA ARG A 84 6.32 2.93 -6.16
C ARG A 84 6.82 4.31 -5.76
N SER A 85 5.93 5.26 -5.48
CA SER A 85 6.33 6.60 -5.04
C SER A 85 7.08 6.57 -3.71
N LEU A 86 6.59 5.78 -2.74
CA LEU A 86 7.28 5.52 -1.47
C LEU A 86 8.65 4.88 -1.69
N LYS A 87 8.74 3.89 -2.58
CA LYS A 87 10.02 3.26 -2.95
C LYS A 87 11.01 4.29 -3.50
N HIS A 88 10.60 5.11 -4.46
CA HIS A 88 11.46 6.13 -5.05
C HIS A 88 11.96 7.12 -3.99
N GLU A 89 11.09 7.54 -3.06
CA GLU A 89 11.48 8.38 -1.94
C GLU A 89 12.54 7.72 -1.06
N LEU A 90 12.32 6.46 -0.64
CA LEU A 90 13.27 5.72 0.20
C LEU A 90 14.60 5.49 -0.51
N MET A 91 14.56 5.13 -1.79
CA MET A 91 15.76 4.96 -2.63
C MET A 91 16.53 6.26 -2.80
N SER A 92 15.86 7.43 -2.81
CA SER A 92 16.55 8.72 -2.89
C SER A 92 17.41 9.04 -1.65
N MET A 93 17.14 8.36 -0.52
CA MET A 93 17.86 8.49 0.75
C MET A 93 18.79 7.30 1.02
N GLU A 94 18.98 6.43 0.05
CA GLU A 94 19.74 5.21 0.20
C GLU A 94 21.19 5.51 0.61
N ASP A 95 21.67 4.78 1.62
CA ASP A 95 23.06 4.82 2.03
C ASP A 95 23.90 4.00 1.04
N ARG A 96 24.42 4.65 0.00
CA ARG A 96 25.46 4.13 -0.90
C ARG A 96 25.11 2.82 -1.62
N GLY A 97 23.89 2.67 -2.14
CA GLY A 97 23.51 1.47 -2.91
C GLY A 97 23.26 0.22 -2.06
N THR A 98 23.07 0.37 -0.75
CA THR A 98 22.92 -0.77 0.17
C THR A 98 21.48 -1.28 0.32
N GLY A 99 20.50 -0.64 -0.31
CA GLY A 99 19.08 -0.87 -0.10
C GLY A 99 18.59 -0.45 1.28
N ARG A 100 19.31 0.45 1.96
CA ARG A 100 19.03 0.86 3.34
C ARG A 100 19.05 2.38 3.49
N VAL A 101 18.20 2.91 4.37
CA VAL A 101 18.15 4.35 4.72
C VAL A 101 18.60 4.52 6.17
N ARG A 102 19.40 5.54 6.50
CA ARG A 102 19.71 5.83 7.91
C ARG A 102 18.42 6.17 8.67
N LEU A 103 18.24 5.61 9.86
CA LEU A 103 17.02 5.82 10.65
C LEU A 103 16.78 7.32 10.94
N ALA A 104 17.85 8.09 11.13
CA ALA A 104 17.77 9.54 11.31
C ALA A 104 17.18 10.26 10.07
N ASP A 105 17.60 9.86 8.85
CA ASP A 105 17.11 10.45 7.60
C ASP A 105 15.64 10.04 7.36
N PHE A 106 15.30 8.78 7.68
CA PHE A 106 13.93 8.26 7.62
C PHE A 106 12.95 9.09 8.47
N TYR A 107 13.28 9.33 9.75
CA TYR A 107 12.44 10.17 10.61
C TYR A 107 12.54 11.66 10.26
N GLY A 108 13.68 12.12 9.74
CA GLY A 108 13.85 13.49 9.27
C GLY A 108 12.81 13.87 8.20
N LYS A 109 12.50 12.96 7.28
CA LYS A 109 11.43 13.15 6.28
C LYS A 109 10.05 13.35 6.90
N ALA A 110 9.70 12.54 7.90
CA ALA A 110 8.41 12.67 8.58
C ALA A 110 8.32 14.00 9.34
N LEU A 111 9.38 14.38 10.04
CA LEU A 111 9.42 15.57 10.90
C LEU A 111 9.51 16.90 10.11
N HIS A 112 10.17 16.90 8.96
CA HIS A 112 10.53 18.14 8.26
C HIS A 112 9.93 18.27 6.87
N GLU A 113 9.50 17.18 6.24
CA GLU A 113 9.05 17.16 4.84
C GLU A 113 7.61 16.63 4.67
N GLY A 114 6.88 16.44 5.77
CA GLY A 114 5.47 16.05 5.73
C GLY A 114 5.22 14.61 5.25
N LYS A 115 6.25 13.75 5.24
CA LYS A 115 6.15 12.33 4.90
C LYS A 115 5.59 11.52 6.08
N TRP A 116 4.32 11.76 6.39
CA TRP A 116 3.60 11.19 7.54
C TRP A 116 3.70 9.66 7.64
N GLN A 117 3.82 8.96 6.51
CA GLN A 117 3.93 7.51 6.46
C GLN A 117 5.24 6.97 7.08
N LEU A 118 6.29 7.78 7.19
CA LEU A 118 7.61 7.38 7.69
C LEU A 118 7.75 7.57 9.21
N SER A 119 6.71 7.23 9.97
CA SER A 119 6.62 7.52 11.41
C SER A 119 6.55 6.28 12.31
N GLU A 120 6.86 5.09 11.80
CA GLU A 120 6.78 3.85 12.58
C GLU A 120 7.81 3.81 13.71
N SER A 121 7.43 3.23 14.85
CA SER A 121 8.34 3.14 16.00
C SER A 121 9.51 2.20 15.72
N VAL A 122 10.61 2.42 16.44
CA VAL A 122 11.80 1.56 16.38
C VAL A 122 11.44 0.12 16.73
N GLU A 123 10.60 -0.08 17.74
CA GLU A 123 10.13 -1.40 18.17
C GLU A 123 9.36 -2.11 17.06
N TYR A 124 8.50 -1.38 16.33
CA TYR A 124 7.71 -1.97 15.26
C TYR A 124 8.56 -2.27 14.02
N LEU A 125 9.45 -1.35 13.62
CA LEU A 125 10.43 -1.61 12.55
C LEU A 125 11.29 -2.85 12.83
N ARG A 126 11.65 -3.07 14.10
CA ARG A 126 12.38 -4.27 14.53
C ARG A 126 11.52 -5.54 14.40
N GLN A 127 10.25 -5.50 14.80
CA GLN A 127 9.32 -6.63 14.65
C GLN A 127 9.09 -7.01 13.18
N LEU A 128 9.05 -6.02 12.30
CA LEU A 128 8.94 -6.21 10.85
C LEU A 128 10.22 -6.79 10.22
N GLY A 129 11.32 -6.88 10.97
CA GLY A 129 12.64 -7.18 10.41
C GLY A 129 13.13 -6.09 9.45
N ALA A 130 12.57 -4.88 9.53
CA ALA A 130 12.92 -3.75 8.69
C ALA A 130 14.04 -2.88 9.30
N LEU A 131 14.53 -3.20 10.50
CA LEU A 131 15.59 -2.44 11.17
C LEU A 131 16.91 -3.23 11.19
N ASP A 132 17.96 -2.64 10.62
CA ASP A 132 19.35 -3.12 10.69
C ASP A 132 20.09 -2.38 11.82
N GLU A 133 20.38 -3.11 12.88
CA GLU A 133 21.11 -2.62 14.07
C GLU A 133 22.53 -3.20 14.15
N SER A 134 23.07 -3.73 13.06
CA SER A 134 24.44 -4.29 13.03
C SER A 134 25.51 -3.26 13.44
N ASN A 135 25.22 -1.98 13.22
CA ASN A 135 25.92 -0.86 13.84
C ASN A 135 24.96 -0.08 14.76
N PRO A 136 24.99 -0.30 16.09
CA PRO A 136 24.07 0.35 17.03
C PRO A 136 24.14 1.88 17.04
N SER A 137 25.27 2.47 16.65
CA SER A 137 25.43 3.92 16.58
C SER A 137 24.86 4.55 15.30
N ASN A 138 24.50 3.74 14.31
CA ASN A 138 23.92 4.19 13.05
C ASN A 138 22.93 3.15 12.50
N PRO A 139 21.78 2.96 13.17
CA PRO A 139 20.76 2.02 12.73
C PRO A 139 20.18 2.45 11.38
N ARG A 140 19.77 1.47 10.58
CA ARG A 140 19.24 1.70 9.23
C ARG A 140 17.94 0.95 9.01
N VAL A 141 17.06 1.53 8.19
CA VAL A 141 15.84 0.88 7.71
C VAL A 141 16.16 0.13 6.42
N ILE A 142 15.83 -1.16 6.38
CA ILE A 142 15.94 -2.04 5.21
C ILE A 142 14.74 -1.76 4.31
N ILE A 143 14.99 -1.06 3.20
CA ILE A 143 13.96 -0.56 2.27
C ILE A 143 12.99 -1.68 1.81
N PRO A 144 13.45 -2.83 1.27
CA PRO A 144 12.53 -3.86 0.78
C PRO A 144 11.65 -4.45 1.88
N ASN A 145 12.18 -4.61 3.10
CA ASN A 145 11.43 -5.15 4.24
C ASN A 145 10.37 -4.15 4.72
N TYR A 146 10.71 -2.85 4.70
CA TYR A 146 9.75 -1.80 5.06
C TYR A 146 8.63 -1.69 4.01
N ILE A 147 8.93 -1.60 2.72
CA ILE A 147 7.91 -1.49 1.65
C ILE A 147 6.97 -2.71 1.65
N GLY A 148 7.51 -3.91 1.87
CA GLY A 148 6.73 -5.14 1.94
C GLY A 148 5.97 -5.35 3.26
N ALA A 149 6.11 -4.45 4.24
CA ALA A 149 5.47 -4.59 5.53
C ALA A 149 3.95 -4.36 5.47
N SER A 150 3.21 -5.03 6.36
CA SER A 150 1.75 -4.92 6.45
C SER A 150 1.26 -3.48 6.71
N GLY A 151 2.09 -2.64 7.35
CA GLY A 151 1.80 -1.22 7.57
C GLY A 151 1.70 -0.40 6.27
N ASN A 152 2.25 -0.90 5.17
CA ASN A 152 2.19 -0.29 3.84
C ASN A 152 1.09 -0.90 2.94
N CYS A 153 0.13 -1.63 3.52
CA CYS A 153 -1.05 -2.15 2.82
C CYS A 153 -2.26 -1.24 3.05
N ILE A 154 -2.96 -0.82 1.98
CA ILE A 154 -4.03 0.20 2.05
C ILE A 154 -5.42 -0.40 2.33
N ALA A 155 -5.60 -1.69 2.07
CA ALA A 155 -6.88 -2.37 2.29
C ALA A 155 -6.64 -3.75 2.90
N SER A 156 -6.49 -3.81 4.22
CA SER A 156 -6.51 -5.08 4.98
C SER A 156 -7.89 -5.29 5.58
N SER A 157 -8.63 -6.26 5.05
CA SER A 157 -9.73 -6.92 5.73
C SER A 157 -9.25 -8.26 6.30
N ASP A 158 -10.08 -8.93 7.10
CA ASP A 158 -9.75 -10.27 7.60
C ASP A 158 -9.49 -11.31 6.49
N VAL A 159 -9.91 -11.03 5.25
CA VAL A 159 -9.86 -11.98 4.12
C VAL A 159 -8.97 -11.54 2.95
N MET A 160 -8.56 -10.27 2.89
CA MET A 160 -7.76 -9.75 1.77
C MET A 160 -6.96 -8.53 2.20
N ALA A 161 -5.69 -8.47 1.77
CA ALA A 161 -4.80 -7.33 1.91
C ALA A 161 -4.35 -6.82 0.54
N VAL A 162 -4.51 -5.53 0.26
CA VAL A 162 -3.91 -4.86 -0.91
C VAL A 162 -2.59 -4.23 -0.49
N CYS A 163 -1.49 -4.87 -0.88
CA CYS A 163 -0.13 -4.47 -0.53
C CYS A 163 0.68 -4.08 -1.77
N CYS A 164 1.86 -3.49 -1.54
CA CYS A 164 2.82 -3.18 -2.59
C CYS A 164 3.20 -4.43 -3.40
N VAL A 165 3.22 -4.31 -4.73
CA VAL A 165 3.62 -5.41 -5.60
C VAL A 165 5.12 -5.66 -5.43
N SER A 166 5.49 -6.92 -5.17
CA SER A 166 6.88 -7.33 -5.07
C SER A 166 7.49 -7.50 -6.46
N GLU A 167 8.45 -6.64 -6.81
CA GLU A 167 9.24 -6.80 -8.04
C GLU A 167 10.07 -8.11 -8.02
N CYS A 168 10.36 -8.65 -6.83
CA CYS A 168 11.03 -9.93 -6.70
C CYS A 168 10.17 -11.07 -7.27
N GLU A 169 8.85 -11.02 -7.10
CA GLU A 169 7.94 -12.02 -7.67
C GLU A 169 7.93 -11.97 -9.20
N ASP A 170 8.08 -10.77 -9.78
CA ASP A 170 8.20 -10.64 -11.23
C ASP A 170 9.49 -11.25 -11.77
N ILE A 171 10.60 -11.11 -11.03
CA ILE A 171 11.88 -11.75 -11.36
C ILE A 171 11.77 -13.26 -11.18
N MET A 172 11.22 -13.72 -10.05
CA MET A 172 11.01 -15.14 -9.76
C MET A 172 10.13 -15.81 -10.81
N ARG A 173 9.00 -15.20 -11.17
CA ARG A 173 8.12 -15.69 -12.24
C ARG A 173 8.85 -15.86 -13.58
N ARG A 174 9.76 -14.94 -13.92
CA ARG A 174 10.57 -15.06 -15.14
C ARG A 174 11.59 -16.19 -15.02
N LEU A 175 12.20 -16.36 -13.86
CA LEU A 175 13.17 -17.40 -13.57
C LEU A 175 12.49 -18.79 -13.61
N GLU A 176 11.42 -18.97 -12.85
CA GLU A 176 10.59 -20.18 -12.82
C GLU A 176 10.03 -20.52 -14.21
N GLY A 177 9.58 -19.53 -14.97
CA GLY A 177 9.11 -19.73 -16.33
C GLY A 177 10.20 -20.21 -17.30
N LYS A 178 11.47 -19.83 -17.06
CA LYS A 178 12.61 -20.32 -17.85
C LYS A 178 13.07 -21.72 -17.42
N LEU A 179 13.13 -21.94 -16.11
CA LEU A 179 13.62 -23.20 -15.54
C LEU A 179 12.60 -24.33 -15.67
N GLY A 180 11.31 -24.03 -15.50
CA GLY A 180 10.24 -25.02 -15.47
C GLY A 180 10.34 -26.03 -14.32
N ALA A 181 11.14 -25.72 -13.30
CA ALA A 181 11.42 -26.60 -12.17
C ALA A 181 11.44 -25.80 -10.85
N PRO A 182 11.08 -26.42 -9.71
CA PRO A 182 11.11 -25.78 -8.40
C PRO A 182 12.54 -25.60 -7.84
N GLU A 183 13.54 -26.19 -8.49
CA GLU A 183 14.96 -26.12 -8.11
C GLU A 183 15.82 -25.83 -9.35
N ALA A 184 16.93 -25.14 -9.14
CA ALA A 184 17.93 -24.84 -10.17
C ALA A 184 19.34 -24.92 -9.59
N THR A 185 20.28 -25.36 -10.42
CA THR A 185 21.72 -25.30 -10.10
C THR A 185 22.26 -23.90 -10.36
N SER A 186 23.43 -23.58 -9.83
CA SER A 186 24.12 -22.32 -10.10
C SER A 186 24.31 -22.06 -11.60
N GLU A 187 24.55 -23.12 -12.36
CA GLU A 187 24.75 -23.12 -13.81
C GLU A 187 23.48 -22.78 -14.59
N ASP A 188 22.30 -23.01 -14.02
CA ASP A 188 21.01 -22.77 -14.68
C ASP A 188 20.54 -21.29 -14.57
N ILE A 189 21.19 -20.48 -13.72
CA ILE A 189 20.77 -19.11 -13.37
C ILE A 189 21.78 -18.04 -13.86
N VAL A 190 22.70 -18.41 -14.75
CA VAL A 190 23.75 -17.51 -15.29
C VAL A 190 23.28 -16.73 -16.52
#